data_AF-A0A6N8GGB2-F1
#
_entry.id   AF-A0A6N8GGB2-F1
#
_cell.length_a   1.000
_cell.length_b   1.000
_cell.length_c   1.000
_cell.angle_alpha   90.00
_cell.angle_beta   90.00
_cell.angle_gamma   90.00
#
_symmetry.space_group_name_H-M   'P 1'
#
loop_
_entity.id
_entity.type
_entity.pdbx_description
1 polymer ?
#
loop_
_entity_poly.entity_id
_entity_poly.type
_entity_poly.pdbx_seq_one_letter_code
_entity_poly.pdbx_strand_id
1 'polypeptide(L)'
;LADLQTVRERKGRLAGLTLAYFGDGANNMAHSYLLGGALAGMHVRIAAPEGYRPDAGVLSRAGEIAGATGASVTVAGDPAEAAAGADVLATDVWTSMGQEDEAEQRVTPFLGYAVDEQALALAAPGAVVLHCLPAHRGEEIAASVIDGPNSAVWDQAENRRHAQKALLHFLLTGGADPDQGRGGARR
;
A
#
# COMPACT_ATOMS: atom_id res chain seq x y z
N LEU A 1 6.73 -4.05 2.13
CA LEU A 1 7.60 -4.11 3.34
C LEU A 1 8.12 -2.74 3.74
N ALA A 2 8.83 -2.02 2.85
CA ALA A 2 9.28 -0.64 3.12
C ALA A 2 8.11 0.26 3.51
N ASP A 3 6.99 0.17 2.79
CA ASP A 3 5.78 0.95 3.06
C ASP A 3 5.25 0.71 4.48
N LEU A 4 5.13 -0.56 4.89
CA LEU A 4 4.73 -0.93 6.25
C LEU A 4 5.74 -0.46 7.30
N GLN A 5 7.04 -0.47 6.99
CA GLN A 5 8.05 0.10 7.87
C GLN A 5 7.83 1.60 8.05
N THR A 6 7.66 2.35 6.96
CA THR A 6 7.41 3.80 6.97
C THR A 6 6.13 4.14 7.72
N VAL A 7 5.02 3.44 7.47
CA VAL A 7 3.76 3.66 8.19
C VAL A 7 3.95 3.42 9.68
N ARG A 8 4.64 2.35 10.08
CA ARG A 8 4.90 2.05 11.49
C ARG A 8 5.78 3.10 12.15
N GLU A 9 6.78 3.64 11.46
CA GLU A 9 7.63 4.73 11.97
C GLU A 9 6.85 6.02 12.17
N ARG A 10 5.92 6.35 11.26
CA ARG A 10 5.10 7.57 11.32
C ARG A 10 3.93 7.47 12.32
N LYS A 11 3.33 6.29 12.47
CA LYS A 11 2.08 6.08 13.24
C LYS A 11 2.25 5.25 14.52
N GLY A 12 3.43 4.64 14.73
CA GLY A 12 3.74 3.80 15.88
C GLY A 12 3.17 2.37 15.85
N ARG A 13 2.18 2.09 15.00
CA ARG A 13 1.54 0.78 14.84
C ARG A 13 1.11 0.53 13.39
N LEU A 14 0.67 -0.70 13.11
CA LEU A 14 0.03 -1.07 11.85
C LEU A 14 -1.40 -1.58 12.09
N ALA A 15 -1.56 -2.55 12.99
CA ALA A 15 -2.85 -3.16 13.29
C ALA A 15 -3.92 -2.10 13.64
N GLY A 16 -5.08 -2.21 13.00
CA GLY A 16 -6.21 -1.29 13.13
C GLY A 16 -6.04 0.07 12.44
N LEU A 17 -4.99 0.30 11.65
CA LEU A 17 -4.91 1.46 10.75
C LEU A 17 -5.62 1.15 9.44
N THR A 18 -6.13 2.18 8.78
CA THR A 18 -6.72 2.08 7.44
C THR A 18 -5.73 2.55 6.37
N LEU A 19 -5.43 1.69 5.40
CA LEU A 19 -4.72 2.03 4.17
C LEU A 19 -5.70 2.06 3.00
N ALA A 20 -5.82 3.20 2.34
CA ALA A 20 -6.57 3.36 1.11
C ALA A 20 -5.59 3.47 -0.07
N TYR A 21 -5.76 2.60 -1.06
CA TYR A 21 -5.01 2.64 -2.31
C TYR A 21 -5.92 3.12 -3.44
N PHE A 22 -5.41 3.98 -4.32
CA PHE A 22 -6.16 4.60 -5.40
C PHE A 22 -5.48 4.33 -6.75
N GLY A 23 -6.27 4.09 -7.80
CA GLY A 23 -5.77 3.92 -9.16
C GLY A 23 -5.99 2.51 -9.71
N ASP A 24 -4.96 1.92 -10.33
CA ASP A 24 -5.04 0.58 -10.93
C ASP A 24 -5.06 -0.49 -9.84
N GLY A 25 -6.26 -1.00 -9.52
CA GLY A 25 -6.45 -2.06 -8.53
C GLY A 25 -6.00 -3.44 -8.99
N ALA A 26 -5.75 -3.63 -10.28
CA ALA A 26 -5.27 -4.88 -10.86
C ALA A 26 -3.73 -4.97 -10.88
N ASN A 27 -3.03 -3.91 -10.49
CA ASN A 27 -1.58 -3.90 -10.48
C ASN A 27 -0.98 -4.65 -9.28
N ASN A 28 0.33 -4.83 -9.32
CA ASN A 28 1.10 -5.53 -8.29
C ASN A 28 1.08 -4.81 -6.92
N MET A 29 1.00 -3.48 -6.90
CA MET A 29 0.98 -2.69 -5.67
C MET A 29 -0.33 -2.89 -4.92
N ALA A 30 -1.48 -2.77 -5.59
CA ALA A 30 -2.79 -3.03 -5.02
C ALA A 30 -2.87 -4.45 -4.42
N HIS A 31 -2.41 -5.45 -5.17
CA HIS A 31 -2.35 -6.84 -4.70
C HIS A 31 -1.44 -7.02 -3.48
N SER A 32 -0.27 -6.36 -3.49
CA SER A 32 0.69 -6.43 -2.37
C SER A 32 0.15 -5.71 -1.13
N TYR A 33 -0.58 -4.62 -1.28
CA TYR A 33 -1.24 -3.93 -0.17
C TYR A 33 -2.37 -4.77 0.41
N LEU A 34 -3.19 -5.41 -0.41
CA LEU A 34 -4.24 -6.32 0.05
C LEU A 34 -3.64 -7.41 0.95
N LEU A 35 -2.62 -8.13 0.47
CA LEU A 35 -2.03 -9.24 1.22
C LEU A 35 -1.20 -8.77 2.41
N GLY A 36 -0.28 -7.82 2.18
CA GLY A 36 0.65 -7.33 3.18
C GLY A 36 -0.02 -6.48 4.27
N GLY A 37 -0.99 -5.65 3.89
CA GLY A 37 -1.79 -4.86 4.82
C GLY A 37 -2.68 -5.74 5.69
N ALA A 38 -3.40 -6.70 5.10
CA ALA A 38 -4.18 -7.68 5.86
C ALA A 38 -3.30 -8.47 6.84
N LEU A 39 -2.12 -8.93 6.40
CA LEU A 39 -1.17 -9.65 7.26
C LEU A 39 -0.66 -8.78 8.42
N ALA A 40 -0.53 -7.47 8.21
CA ALA A 40 -0.15 -6.51 9.23
C ALA A 40 -1.32 -6.07 10.15
N GLY A 41 -2.51 -6.63 9.97
CA GLY A 41 -3.71 -6.26 10.72
C GLY A 41 -4.33 -4.92 10.31
N MET A 42 -3.99 -4.38 9.14
CA MET A 42 -4.54 -3.12 8.62
C MET A 42 -5.85 -3.35 7.87
N HIS A 43 -6.76 -2.37 7.94
CA HIS A 43 -7.91 -2.32 7.05
C HIS A 43 -7.48 -1.77 5.69
N VAL A 44 -7.60 -2.55 4.62
CA VAL A 44 -7.17 -2.17 3.27
C VAL A 44 -8.38 -1.85 2.41
N ARG A 45 -8.39 -0.69 1.78
CA ARG A 45 -9.45 -0.25 0.85
C ARG A 45 -8.81 0.02 -0.51
N ILE A 46 -9.31 -0.61 -1.56
CA ILE A 46 -8.87 -0.38 -2.93
C ILE A 46 -9.94 0.44 -3.64
N ALA A 47 -9.63 1.69 -3.98
CA ALA A 47 -10.42 2.51 -4.88
C ALA A 47 -9.89 2.32 -6.31
N ALA A 48 -10.67 1.63 -7.14
CA ALA A 48 -10.30 1.40 -8.53
C ALA A 48 -11.54 1.48 -9.45
N PRO A 49 -11.38 2.00 -10.68
CA PRO A 49 -12.45 2.05 -11.65
C PRO A 49 -12.91 0.64 -12.06
N GLU A 50 -14.14 0.56 -12.55
CA GLU A 50 -14.67 -0.68 -13.11
C GLU A 50 -13.77 -1.17 -14.26
N GLY A 51 -13.49 -2.48 -14.29
CA GLY A 51 -12.51 -3.07 -15.22
C GLY A 51 -11.07 -3.10 -14.72
N TYR A 52 -10.73 -2.39 -13.63
CA TYR A 52 -9.38 -2.37 -13.02
C TYR A 52 -9.39 -2.86 -11.57
N ARG A 53 -10.32 -3.76 -11.26
CA ARG A 53 -10.44 -4.35 -9.92
C ARG A 53 -9.31 -5.37 -9.67
N PRO A 54 -8.94 -5.60 -8.39
CA PRO A 54 -8.01 -6.66 -8.03
C PRO A 54 -8.42 -8.04 -8.56
N ASP A 55 -7.42 -8.89 -8.80
CA ASP A 55 -7.64 -10.30 -9.07
C ASP A 55 -8.47 -10.94 -7.95
N ALA A 56 -9.49 -11.72 -8.34
CA ALA A 56 -10.44 -12.30 -7.40
C ALA A 56 -9.78 -13.31 -6.43
N GLY A 57 -8.75 -14.03 -6.90
CA GLY A 57 -7.98 -14.96 -6.06
C GLY A 57 -7.16 -14.22 -5.02
N VAL A 58 -6.51 -13.12 -5.40
CA VAL A 58 -5.79 -12.24 -4.46
C VAL A 58 -6.75 -11.65 -3.42
N LEU A 59 -7.89 -11.11 -3.85
CA LEU A 59 -8.88 -10.53 -2.96
C LEU A 59 -9.45 -11.56 -1.96
N SER A 60 -9.79 -12.76 -2.44
CA SER A 60 -10.24 -13.86 -1.58
C SER A 60 -9.18 -14.22 -0.54
N ARG A 61 -7.92 -14.37 -0.97
CA ARG A 61 -6.83 -14.71 -0.06
C ARG A 61 -6.58 -13.62 0.98
N ALA A 62 -6.65 -12.35 0.57
CA ALA A 62 -6.52 -11.22 1.48
C ALA A 62 -7.65 -11.19 2.52
N GLY A 63 -8.89 -11.55 2.11
CA GLY A 63 -10.03 -11.71 3.01
C GLY A 63 -9.82 -12.79 4.07
N GLU A 64 -9.29 -13.95 3.69
CA GLU A 64 -8.94 -15.03 4.64
C GLU A 64 -7.89 -14.57 5.66
N ILE A 65 -6.83 -13.91 5.19
CA ILE A 65 -5.77 -13.36 6.06
C ILE A 65 -6.37 -12.33 7.00
N ALA A 66 -7.21 -11.43 6.50
CA ALA A 66 -7.83 -10.37 7.28
C ALA A 66 -8.70 -10.93 8.41
N GLY A 67 -9.46 -12.01 8.15
CA GLY A 67 -10.24 -12.70 9.17
C GLY A 67 -9.41 -13.27 10.31
N ALA A 68 -8.16 -13.67 10.05
CA ALA A 68 -7.24 -14.19 11.08
C ALA A 68 -6.52 -13.08 11.87
N THR A 69 -6.38 -11.88 11.31
CA THR A 69 -5.64 -10.76 11.92
C THR A 69 -6.52 -9.68 12.54
N GLY A 70 -7.84 -9.75 12.33
CA GLY A 70 -8.79 -8.70 12.73
C GLY A 70 -8.80 -7.50 11.78
N ALA A 71 -8.17 -7.63 10.61
CA ALA A 71 -8.22 -6.65 9.52
C ALA A 71 -9.51 -6.75 8.71
N SER A 72 -9.63 -5.91 7.68
CA SER A 72 -10.63 -6.04 6.62
C SER A 72 -10.04 -5.67 5.28
N VAL A 73 -10.60 -6.20 4.20
CA VAL A 73 -10.27 -5.77 2.83
C VAL A 73 -11.54 -5.41 2.08
N THR A 74 -11.55 -4.28 1.39
CA THR A 74 -12.69 -3.83 0.57
C THR A 74 -12.22 -3.26 -0.76
N VAL A 75 -13.10 -3.34 -1.76
CA VAL A 75 -12.93 -2.66 -3.06
C VAL A 75 -14.08 -1.67 -3.18
N ALA A 76 -13.76 -0.39 -3.28
CA ALA A 76 -14.70 0.70 -3.44
C ALA A 76 -14.65 1.20 -4.90
N GLY A 77 -15.82 1.49 -5.47
CA GLY A 77 -15.91 2.18 -6.76
C GLY A 77 -15.88 3.71 -6.61
N ASP A 78 -16.00 4.23 -5.39
CA ASP A 78 -15.90 5.66 -5.09
C ASP A 78 -14.59 5.94 -4.33
N PRO A 79 -13.67 6.74 -4.91
CA PRO A 79 -12.44 7.14 -4.22
C PRO A 79 -12.71 7.93 -2.94
N ALA A 80 -13.78 8.74 -2.87
CA ALA A 80 -14.10 9.49 -1.66
C ALA A 80 -14.42 8.55 -0.48
N GLU A 81 -15.12 7.44 -0.73
CA GLU A 81 -15.42 6.41 0.28
C GLU A 81 -14.14 5.75 0.81
N ALA A 82 -13.19 5.44 -0.08
CA ALA A 82 -11.93 4.85 0.33
C ALA A 82 -11.10 5.83 1.18
N ALA A 83 -11.04 7.10 0.77
CA ALA A 83 -10.29 8.16 1.45
C ALA A 83 -10.84 8.51 2.84
N ALA A 84 -12.17 8.44 3.02
CA ALA A 84 -12.85 8.86 4.24
C ALA A 84 -12.26 8.21 5.51
N GLY A 85 -11.58 9.02 6.33
CA GLY A 85 -10.94 8.58 7.58
C GLY A 85 -9.76 7.62 7.41
N ALA A 86 -9.16 7.50 6.22
CA ALA A 86 -7.98 6.68 6.01
C ALA A 86 -6.76 7.24 6.75
N ASP A 87 -5.95 6.37 7.35
CA ASP A 87 -4.70 6.75 8.02
C ASP A 87 -3.53 6.90 7.04
N VAL A 88 -3.62 6.19 5.91
CA VAL A 88 -2.64 6.14 4.84
C VAL A 88 -3.36 6.23 3.50
N LEU A 89 -2.94 7.16 2.63
CA LEU A 89 -3.31 7.16 1.22
C LEU A 89 -2.10 6.70 0.40
N ALA A 90 -2.31 5.74 -0.48
CA ALA A 90 -1.27 5.24 -1.38
C ALA A 90 -1.77 5.28 -2.82
N THR A 91 -0.89 5.58 -3.75
CA THR A 91 -1.19 5.47 -5.19
C THR A 91 0.07 5.03 -5.93
N ASP A 92 -0.11 4.66 -7.19
CA ASP A 92 0.94 4.28 -8.13
C ASP A 92 0.54 4.76 -9.53
N VAL A 93 1.50 4.74 -10.44
CA VAL A 93 1.29 5.11 -11.84
C VAL A 93 0.12 4.33 -12.45
N TRP A 94 -0.75 5.03 -13.17
CA TRP A 94 -1.93 4.43 -13.81
C TRP A 94 -1.60 3.54 -15.01
N THR A 95 -0.45 3.81 -15.64
CA THR A 95 0.07 3.02 -16.75
C THR A 95 1.32 2.30 -16.28
N SER A 96 1.21 0.99 -16.08
CA SER A 96 2.36 0.17 -15.69
C SER A 96 3.34 0.00 -16.86
N MET A 97 4.59 -0.34 -16.56
CA MET A 97 5.60 -0.68 -17.57
C MET A 97 5.09 -1.82 -18.48
N GLY A 98 5.17 -1.63 -19.80
CA GLY A 98 4.66 -2.56 -20.82
C GLY A 98 3.25 -2.27 -21.32
N GLN A 99 2.63 -1.16 -20.91
CA GLN A 99 1.31 -0.70 -21.34
C GLN A 99 1.36 0.70 -21.99
N GLU A 100 2.54 1.11 -22.48
CA GLU A 100 2.79 2.47 -22.95
C GLU A 100 1.96 2.85 -24.19
N ASP A 101 1.66 1.89 -25.05
CA ASP A 101 0.88 2.10 -26.29
C ASP A 101 -0.60 2.45 -26.03
N GLU A 102 -1.09 2.26 -24.80
CA GLU A 102 -2.48 2.53 -24.38
C GLU A 102 -2.61 3.75 -23.46
N ALA A 103 -1.51 4.48 -23.21
CA ALA A 103 -1.42 5.51 -22.16
C ALA A 103 -2.53 6.58 -22.26
N GLU A 104 -2.81 7.11 -23.45
CA GLU A 104 -3.84 8.16 -23.62
C GLU A 104 -5.27 7.67 -23.31
N GLN A 105 -5.56 6.39 -23.59
CA GLN A 105 -6.89 5.81 -23.35
C GLN A 105 -7.07 5.36 -21.89
N ARG A 106 -5.96 5.00 -21.22
CA ARG A 106 -5.96 4.54 -19.82
C ARG A 106 -6.11 5.67 -18.81
N VAL A 107 -5.69 6.90 -19.10
CA VAL A 107 -5.76 8.02 -18.15
C VAL A 107 -7.21 8.36 -17.74
N THR A 108 -8.16 8.34 -18.68
CA THR A 108 -9.51 8.86 -18.45
C THR A 108 -10.28 8.15 -17.32
N PRO A 109 -10.30 6.80 -17.23
CA PRO A 109 -10.91 6.07 -16.11
C PRO A 109 -10.33 6.42 -14.73
N PHE A 110 -9.07 6.82 -14.64
CA PHE A 110 -8.37 7.04 -13.38
C PHE A 110 -8.36 8.48 -12.89
N LEU A 111 -8.78 9.46 -13.70
CA LEU A 111 -8.77 10.88 -13.33
C LEU A 111 -9.45 11.16 -11.97
N GLY A 112 -10.55 10.46 -11.67
CA GLY A 112 -11.25 10.59 -10.39
C GLY A 112 -10.54 9.96 -9.19
N TYR A 113 -9.49 9.16 -9.43
CA TYR A 113 -8.75 8.39 -8.43
C TYR A 113 -7.38 9.02 -8.11
N ALA A 114 -7.09 10.22 -8.60
CA ALA A 114 -5.88 10.93 -8.22
C ALA A 114 -5.85 11.22 -6.71
N VAL A 115 -4.67 11.08 -6.10
CA VAL A 115 -4.46 11.50 -4.72
C VAL A 115 -4.11 12.99 -4.72
N ASP A 116 -5.14 13.81 -4.50
CA ASP A 116 -5.07 15.27 -4.46
C ASP A 116 -5.45 15.83 -3.07
N GLU A 117 -5.57 17.15 -2.96
CA GLU A 117 -5.95 17.81 -1.71
C GLU A 117 -7.36 17.43 -1.24
N GLN A 118 -8.27 17.07 -2.16
CA GLN A 118 -9.63 16.65 -1.80
C GLN A 118 -9.61 15.27 -1.16
N ALA A 119 -8.87 14.32 -1.76
CA ALA A 119 -8.65 13.01 -1.17
C ALA A 119 -7.98 13.13 0.21
N LEU A 120 -6.96 13.98 0.33
CA LEU A 120 -6.26 14.22 1.59
C LEU A 120 -7.17 14.87 2.65
N ALA A 121 -8.08 15.76 2.26
CA ALA A 121 -9.03 16.42 3.17
C ALA A 121 -10.09 15.47 3.74
N LEU A 122 -10.41 14.38 3.03
CA LEU A 122 -11.33 13.34 3.52
C LEU A 122 -10.64 12.36 4.49
N ALA A 123 -9.32 12.27 4.45
CA ALA A 123 -8.55 11.35 5.25
C ALA A 123 -8.48 11.75 6.74
N ALA A 124 -7.96 10.85 7.57
CA ALA A 124 -7.78 11.12 8.99
C ALA A 124 -6.76 12.26 9.21
N PRO A 125 -6.92 13.09 10.27
CA PRO A 125 -5.90 14.08 10.63
C PRO A 125 -4.51 13.45 10.77
N GLY A 126 -3.52 14.03 10.09
CA GLY A 126 -2.16 13.50 10.06
C GLY A 126 -2.01 12.20 9.25
N ALA A 127 -2.88 11.97 8.26
CA ALA A 127 -2.72 10.88 7.29
C ALA A 127 -1.35 10.92 6.61
N VAL A 128 -0.82 9.74 6.28
CA VAL A 128 0.46 9.61 5.57
C VAL A 128 0.17 9.33 4.10
N VAL A 129 0.87 10.01 3.20
CA VAL A 129 0.78 9.77 1.76
C VAL A 129 2.00 9.00 1.28
N LEU A 130 1.76 7.93 0.51
CA LEU A 130 2.77 7.04 -0.05
C LEU A 130 2.65 6.96 -1.58
N HIS A 131 3.80 6.76 -2.23
CA HIS A 131 3.89 6.50 -3.67
C HIS A 131 5.16 5.68 -3.92
N CYS A 132 5.05 4.54 -4.62
CA CYS A 132 6.20 3.64 -4.80
C CYS A 132 7.32 4.16 -5.72
N LEU A 133 6.99 5.16 -6.54
CA LEU A 133 7.85 5.85 -7.50
C LEU A 133 8.26 4.97 -8.71
N PRO A 134 8.59 5.59 -9.87
CA PRO A 134 8.51 7.03 -10.20
C PRO A 134 7.05 7.54 -10.24
N ALA A 135 6.83 8.84 -10.02
CA ALA A 135 5.50 9.44 -10.03
C ALA A 135 5.34 10.43 -11.21
N HIS A 136 4.18 10.40 -11.86
CA HIS A 136 3.68 11.40 -12.79
C HIS A 136 2.88 12.46 -12.02
N ARG A 137 3.57 13.53 -11.65
CA ARG A 137 2.96 14.66 -10.92
C ARG A 137 1.85 15.30 -11.75
N GLY A 138 0.67 15.43 -11.16
CA GLY A 138 -0.53 15.95 -11.83
C GLY A 138 -1.39 14.88 -12.48
N GLU A 139 -0.97 13.61 -12.46
CA GLU A 139 -1.76 12.45 -12.84
C GLU A 139 -2.21 11.70 -11.57
N GLU A 140 -1.55 10.61 -11.18
CA GLU A 140 -1.97 9.79 -10.04
C GLU A 140 -1.84 10.51 -8.69
N ILE A 141 -1.00 11.55 -8.63
CA ILE A 141 -0.76 12.32 -7.41
C ILE A 141 -0.49 13.79 -7.74
N ALA A 142 -1.16 14.68 -7.00
CA ALA A 142 -0.93 16.12 -7.13
C ALA A 142 0.48 16.51 -6.65
N ALA A 143 1.10 17.49 -7.32
CA ALA A 143 2.44 17.97 -6.95
C ALA A 143 2.49 18.52 -5.51
N SER A 144 1.43 19.24 -5.10
CA SER A 144 1.21 19.77 -3.76
C SER A 144 1.12 18.68 -2.69
N VAL A 145 0.61 17.50 -3.04
CA VAL A 145 0.47 16.37 -2.11
C VAL A 145 1.79 15.62 -1.97
N ILE A 146 2.45 15.27 -3.07
CA ILE A 146 3.71 14.51 -3.02
C ILE A 146 4.87 15.32 -2.41
N ASP A 147 4.88 16.65 -2.57
CA ASP A 147 5.83 17.55 -1.90
C ASP A 147 5.31 18.10 -0.56
N GLY A 148 4.07 17.75 -0.21
CA GLY A 148 3.38 18.24 0.97
C GLY A 148 3.86 17.61 2.27
N PRO A 149 3.44 18.17 3.42
CA PRO A 149 3.88 17.70 4.74
C PRO A 149 3.41 16.29 5.12
N ASN A 150 2.35 15.80 4.47
CA ASN A 150 1.82 14.45 4.67
C ASN A 150 2.57 13.38 3.88
N SER A 151 3.39 13.79 2.89
CA SER A 151 4.15 12.87 2.06
C SER A 151 5.26 12.20 2.85
N ALA A 152 5.32 10.88 2.76
CA ALA A 152 6.45 10.07 3.25
C ALA A 152 7.19 9.38 2.10
N VAL A 153 7.06 9.88 0.87
CA VAL A 153 7.57 9.22 -0.35
C VAL A 153 9.09 9.00 -0.32
N TRP A 154 9.84 9.95 0.25
CA TRP A 154 11.29 9.86 0.32
C TRP A 154 11.76 8.90 1.41
N ASP A 155 11.12 8.93 2.59
CA ASP A 155 11.40 7.95 3.65
C ASP A 155 11.01 6.54 3.20
N GLN A 156 9.89 6.40 2.48
CA GLN A 156 9.48 5.15 1.85
C GLN A 156 10.55 4.64 0.88
N ALA A 157 11.08 5.50 0.01
CA ALA A 157 12.14 5.15 -0.92
C ALA A 157 13.44 4.74 -0.18
N GLU A 158 13.85 5.48 0.85
CA GLU A 158 15.00 5.11 1.68
C GLU A 158 14.79 3.74 2.35
N ASN A 159 13.60 3.53 2.93
CA ASN A 159 13.24 2.30 3.64
C ASN A 159 13.24 1.05 2.76
N ARG A 160 13.25 1.18 1.42
CA ARG A 160 13.51 0.05 0.51
C ARG A 160 14.83 -0.64 0.86
N ARG A 161 15.89 0.13 1.09
CA ARG A 161 17.21 -0.39 1.46
C ARG A 161 17.15 -1.12 2.80
N HIS A 162 16.45 -0.57 3.77
CA HIS A 162 16.39 -1.11 5.13
C HIS A 162 15.57 -2.40 5.19
N ALA A 163 14.36 -2.37 4.62
CA ALA A 163 13.50 -3.53 4.53
C ALA A 163 14.14 -4.70 3.78
N GLN A 164 14.84 -4.44 2.67
CA GLN A 164 15.49 -5.50 1.89
C GLN A 164 16.71 -6.10 2.60
N LYS A 165 17.53 -5.29 3.30
CA LYS A 165 18.61 -5.81 4.17
C LYS A 165 18.03 -6.75 5.24
N ALA A 166 16.96 -6.32 5.91
CA ALA A 166 16.31 -7.13 6.94
C ALA A 166 15.75 -8.43 6.37
N LEU A 167 15.10 -8.38 5.20
CA LEU A 167 14.56 -9.56 4.52
C LEU A 167 15.67 -10.55 4.14
N LEU A 168 16.75 -10.08 3.52
CA LEU A 168 17.89 -10.93 3.14
C LEU A 168 18.53 -11.57 4.38
N HIS A 169 18.76 -10.79 5.43
CA HIS A 169 19.29 -11.30 6.69
C HIS A 169 18.37 -12.39 7.26
N PHE A 170 17.06 -12.15 7.30
CA PHE A 170 16.08 -13.13 7.77
C PHE A 170 16.14 -14.43 6.96
N LEU A 171 16.11 -14.35 5.62
CA LEU A 171 16.13 -15.54 4.76
C LEU A 171 17.44 -16.32 4.84
N LEU A 172 18.58 -15.64 4.92
CA LEU A 172 19.90 -16.28 4.94
C LEU A 172 20.25 -16.90 6.31
N THR A 173 19.68 -16.39 7.40
CA THR A 173 19.95 -16.89 8.76
C THR A 173 18.89 -17.88 9.26
N GLY A 174 17.96 -18.29 8.40
CA GLY A 174 16.88 -19.20 8.77
C GLY A 174 15.78 -18.56 9.63
N GLY A 175 15.73 -17.22 9.65
CA GLY A 175 14.65 -16.40 10.16
C GLY A 175 14.08 -16.84 11.51
N ALA A 176 14.66 -16.37 12.62
CA ALA A 176 14.22 -16.69 13.99
C ALA A 176 13.66 -18.11 14.12
N ASP A 177 14.50 -19.10 13.79
CA ASP A 177 14.18 -20.50 14.00
C ASP A 177 13.79 -20.67 15.49
N PRO A 178 12.52 -20.99 15.80
CA PRO A 178 12.08 -21.14 17.17
C PRO A 178 12.81 -22.32 17.87
N ASP A 179 13.47 -23.20 17.12
CA ASP A 179 14.25 -24.33 17.61
C ASP A 179 15.76 -24.06 17.78
N GLN A 180 16.30 -22.95 17.24
CA GLN A 180 17.72 -22.59 17.46
C GLN A 180 18.05 -22.21 18.91
N GLY A 181 17.04 -21.97 19.75
CA GLY A 181 17.19 -21.81 21.20
C GLY A 181 17.23 -23.13 22.01
N ARG A 182 17.01 -24.30 21.38
CA ARG A 182 16.90 -25.60 22.08
C ARG A 182 18.02 -26.60 21.75
N GLY A 183 18.93 -26.27 20.85
CA GLY A 183 19.97 -27.18 20.33
C GLY A 183 21.33 -27.14 21.04
N GLY A 184 21.53 -26.30 22.06
CA GLY A 184 22.83 -26.08 22.70
C GLY A 184 23.10 -26.91 23.97
N ALA A 185 22.68 -28.18 24.04
CA ALA A 185 23.06 -29.06 25.14
C ALA A 185 22.87 -30.56 24.82
N ARG A 186 23.56 -31.11 23.81
CA ARG A 186 23.97 -32.52 23.84
C ARG A 186 25.39 -32.66 23.30
N ARG A 187 26.11 -33.51 24.02
CA ARG A 187 27.56 -33.80 23.99
C ARG A 187 28.08 -34.19 22.61
#